data_AF-A0A8W8NQS8-F1
#
_entry.id   AF-A0A8W8NQS8-F1
#
_cell.length_a   1.000
_cell.length_b   1.000
_cell.length_c   1.000
_cell.angle_alpha   90.00
_cell.angle_beta   90.00
_cell.angle_gamma   90.00
#
_symmetry.space_group_name_H-M   'P 1'
#
loop_
_entity.id
_entity.type
_entity.pdbx_description
1 polymer ?
#
loop_
_entity_poly.entity_id
_entity_poly.type
_entity_poly.pdbx_seq_one_letter_code
_entity_poly.pdbx_strand_id
1 'polypeptide(L)'
;MSCCTKCGVPKPRVLTLVLLSVAIIVQAVSLALPEWSAIDTMYYQYPVKAYQNLWRESFIEDGGGNAFPKEESKIQNDWKKTVQKVEITCLVAGLVGMFLLLLSSVTNKLVTLSGVCRLLGICFSALAGIEVLVGSLLYKYQHKEIFSILAKDPKNEYPTEKLELSYGFYTSVASGALYGFVVVFELVVLIKNHVKYEKEANAVRSLN
;
A
#
# COMPACT_ATOMS: atom_id res chain seq x y z
N MET A 1 -30.90 -5.46 11.96
CA MET A 1 -30.13 -4.35 12.56
C MET A 1 -30.04 -3.22 11.54
N SER A 2 -30.73 -2.11 11.82
CA SER A 2 -30.81 -0.93 10.96
C SER A 2 -30.00 0.19 11.61
N CYS A 3 -28.84 0.51 11.04
CA CYS A 3 -28.10 1.72 11.41
C CYS A 3 -28.23 2.74 10.27
N CYS A 4 -28.68 3.94 10.66
CA CYS A 4 -28.46 5.22 9.98
C CYS A 4 -29.27 5.54 8.71
N THR A 5 -30.61 5.54 8.78
CA THR A 5 -31.45 6.32 7.85
C THR A 5 -31.43 7.84 8.11
N LYS A 6 -30.87 8.29 9.24
CA LYS A 6 -30.78 9.73 9.62
C LYS A 6 -29.45 10.42 9.29
N CYS A 7 -28.43 9.72 8.80
CA CYS A 7 -27.10 10.33 8.61
C CYS A 7 -26.88 11.00 7.24
N GLY A 8 -27.79 10.89 6.27
CA GLY A 8 -27.65 11.55 4.96
C GLY A 8 -26.45 11.10 4.10
N VAL A 9 -25.59 10.20 4.60
CA VAL A 9 -24.48 9.62 3.86
C VAL A 9 -24.97 8.40 3.09
N PRO A 10 -24.80 8.35 1.75
CA PRO A 10 -25.27 7.23 0.96
C PRO A 10 -24.53 5.93 1.33
N LYS A 11 -25.26 4.80 1.42
CA LYS A 11 -24.72 3.47 1.72
C LYS A 11 -23.41 3.09 0.99
N PRO A 12 -23.25 3.32 -0.34
CA PRO A 12 -21.99 3.04 -1.02
C PRO A 12 -20.81 3.80 -0.41
N ARG A 13 -21.05 5.01 0.09
CA ARG A 13 -19.99 5.86 0.65
C ARG A 13 -19.48 5.36 2.00
N VAL A 14 -20.35 4.78 2.81
CA VAL A 14 -19.94 4.11 4.04
C VAL A 14 -19.04 2.93 3.72
N LEU A 15 -19.41 2.13 2.70
CA LEU A 15 -18.58 1.00 2.26
C LEU A 15 -17.20 1.46 1.76
N THR A 16 -17.14 2.51 0.93
CA THR A 16 -15.89 3.12 0.48
C THR A 16 -14.99 3.50 1.65
N LEU A 17 -15.53 4.20 2.64
CA LEU A 17 -14.77 4.66 3.80
C LEU A 17 -14.24 3.49 4.64
N VAL A 18 -15.05 2.44 4.81
CA VAL A 18 -14.61 1.22 5.52
C VAL A 18 -13.48 0.54 4.75
N LEU A 19 -13.64 0.31 3.45
CA LEU A 19 -12.61 -0.34 2.62
C LEU A 19 -11.31 0.46 2.56
N LEU A 20 -11.41 1.79 2.45
CA LEU A 20 -10.25 2.68 2.48
C LEU A 20 -9.56 2.66 3.85
N SER A 21 -10.32 2.60 4.95
CA SER A 21 -9.76 2.44 6.29
C SER A 21 -8.98 1.13 6.41
N VAL A 22 -9.54 0.03 5.89
CA VAL A 22 -8.87 -1.27 5.87
C VAL A 22 -7.59 -1.19 5.03
N ALA A 23 -7.62 -0.55 3.86
CA ALA A 23 -6.42 -0.37 3.04
C ALA A 23 -5.31 0.39 3.78
N ILE A 24 -5.64 1.50 4.45
CA ILE A 24 -4.69 2.30 5.24
C ILE A 24 -4.11 1.47 6.39
N ILE A 25 -4.95 0.73 7.12
CA ILE A 25 -4.51 -0.11 8.25
C ILE A 25 -3.59 -1.22 7.75
N VAL A 26 -3.98 -1.93 6.69
CA VAL A 26 -3.16 -3.00 6.10
C VAL A 26 -1.82 -2.43 5.64
N GLN A 27 -1.81 -1.25 5.03
CA GLN A 27 -0.57 -0.58 4.63
C GLN A 27 0.31 -0.22 5.83
N ALA A 28 -0.27 0.35 6.89
CA ALA A 28 0.47 0.72 8.10
C ALA A 28 1.03 -0.51 8.82
N VAL A 29 0.24 -1.60 8.88
CA VAL A 29 0.70 -2.89 9.40
C VAL A 29 1.85 -3.40 8.56
N SER A 30 1.71 -3.40 7.23
CA SER A 30 2.74 -3.82 6.30
C SER A 30 4.08 -3.16 6.59
N LEU A 31 4.09 -1.83 6.72
CA LEU A 31 5.27 -1.04 7.09
C LEU A 31 5.87 -1.42 8.44
N ALA A 32 5.05 -1.82 9.41
CA ALA A 32 5.48 -2.21 10.75
C ALA A 32 5.88 -3.70 10.86
N LEU A 33 5.56 -4.53 9.87
CA LEU A 33 5.84 -5.96 9.94
C LEU A 33 7.35 -6.23 9.96
N PRO A 34 7.80 -7.18 10.80
CA PRO A 34 9.22 -7.45 11.00
C PRO A 34 9.86 -8.20 9.83
N GLU A 35 9.06 -8.64 8.85
CA GLU A 35 9.51 -9.51 7.77
C GLU A 35 8.87 -9.13 6.43
N TRP A 36 9.65 -8.46 5.58
CA TRP A 36 9.35 -8.19 4.18
C TRP A 36 10.05 -9.17 3.25
N SER A 37 11.24 -9.62 3.64
CA SER A 37 11.95 -10.73 3.04
C SER A 37 12.65 -11.57 4.11
N ALA A 38 12.91 -12.84 3.79
CA ALA A 38 13.49 -13.80 4.71
C ALA A 38 14.41 -14.79 4.01
N ILE A 39 15.49 -15.15 4.68
CA ILE A 39 16.31 -16.32 4.35
C ILE A 39 15.99 -17.37 5.40
N ASP A 40 15.51 -18.51 4.96
CA ASP A 40 15.36 -19.71 5.78
C ASP A 40 15.95 -20.88 5.01
N THR A 41 17.23 -21.16 5.26
CA THR A 41 17.94 -22.21 4.53
C THR A 41 19.09 -22.81 5.32
N MET A 42 19.44 -24.05 4.98
CA MET A 42 20.75 -24.61 5.26
C MET A 42 21.81 -24.01 4.31
N TYR A 43 22.88 -23.48 4.88
CA TYR A 43 24.07 -23.00 4.16
C TYR A 43 25.31 -23.70 4.71
N TYR A 44 26.03 -24.44 3.85
CA TYR A 44 27.13 -25.33 4.26
C TYR A 44 26.85 -26.18 5.52
N GLN A 45 25.67 -26.80 5.59
CA GLN A 45 25.19 -27.64 6.70
C GLN A 45 24.86 -26.90 8.01
N TYR A 46 24.95 -25.56 8.03
CA TYR A 46 24.52 -24.74 9.15
C TYR A 46 23.15 -24.10 8.87
N PRO A 47 22.22 -24.10 9.84
CA PRO A 47 20.97 -23.36 9.69
C PRO A 47 21.27 -21.86 9.70
N VAL A 48 20.71 -21.17 8.71
CA VAL A 48 20.82 -19.73 8.55
C VAL A 48 19.41 -19.16 8.45
N LYS A 49 19.06 -18.30 9.41
CA LYS A 49 17.77 -17.63 9.49
C LYS A 49 17.92 -16.13 9.70
N ALA A 50 17.56 -15.37 8.67
CA ALA A 50 17.59 -13.91 8.70
C ALA A 50 16.30 -13.33 8.15
N TYR A 51 15.84 -12.25 8.76
CA TYR A 51 14.64 -11.53 8.38
C TYR A 51 15.00 -10.08 8.11
N GLN A 52 14.44 -9.53 7.04
CA GLN A 52 14.58 -8.12 6.73
C GLN A 52 13.21 -7.49 6.70
N ASN A 53 13.01 -6.43 7.48
CA ASN A 53 11.91 -5.51 7.26
C ASN A 53 12.39 -4.27 6.50
N LEU A 54 11.45 -3.36 6.25
CA LEU A 54 11.72 -2.11 5.57
C LEU A 54 12.74 -1.24 6.31
N TRP A 55 12.84 -1.35 7.64
CA TRP A 55 13.60 -0.43 8.49
C TRP A 55 14.94 -1.00 8.97
N ARG A 56 14.99 -2.31 9.20
CA ARG A 56 16.06 -3.03 9.88
C ARG A 56 16.16 -4.45 9.37
N GLU A 57 17.34 -5.01 9.54
CA GLU A 57 17.62 -6.42 9.35
C GLU A 57 17.78 -7.06 10.73
N SER A 58 17.17 -8.23 10.90
CA SER A 58 17.15 -9.00 12.14
C SER A 58 17.66 -10.40 11.87
N PHE A 59 18.65 -10.83 12.64
CA PHE A 59 19.25 -12.16 12.51
C PHE A 59 18.80 -13.01 13.69
N ILE A 60 18.30 -14.22 13.42
CA ILE A 60 17.83 -15.14 14.47
C ILE A 60 18.79 -16.32 14.62
N GLU A 61 19.35 -16.82 13.51
CA GLU A 61 20.24 -17.98 13.54
C GLU A 61 21.36 -17.84 12.51
N ASP A 62 22.59 -17.93 12.98
CA ASP A 62 23.82 -17.96 12.19
C ASP A 62 24.65 -19.14 12.71
N GLY A 63 24.34 -20.35 12.22
CA GLY A 63 24.86 -21.60 12.78
C GLY A 63 26.39 -21.74 12.81
N GLY A 64 27.14 -20.81 12.20
CA GLY A 64 28.60 -20.74 12.29
C GLY A 64 29.18 -19.43 12.82
N GLY A 65 28.34 -18.43 13.15
CA GLY A 65 28.75 -17.10 13.66
C GLY A 65 29.51 -16.20 12.66
N ASN A 66 29.73 -16.68 11.43
CA ASN A 66 30.54 -16.04 10.38
C ASN A 66 29.81 -15.93 9.03
N ALA A 67 28.58 -16.46 8.88
CA ALA A 67 27.88 -16.43 7.59
C ALA A 67 27.38 -15.01 7.24
N PHE A 68 27.27 -14.12 8.23
CA PHE A 68 26.82 -12.73 8.04
C PHE A 68 27.89 -11.69 8.45
N PRO A 69 28.41 -10.88 7.50
CA PRO A 69 29.29 -9.77 7.83
C PRO A 69 28.53 -8.65 8.56
N LYS A 70 28.92 -8.35 9.80
CA LYS A 70 28.26 -7.34 10.66
C LYS A 70 28.40 -5.89 10.17
N GLU A 71 29.47 -5.59 9.40
CA GLU A 71 29.80 -4.23 8.94
C GLU A 71 29.09 -3.80 7.63
N GLU A 72 28.64 -4.73 6.79
CA GLU A 72 27.96 -4.43 5.51
C GLU A 72 26.51 -3.92 5.68
N SER A 73 25.99 -4.00 6.90
CA SER A 73 24.62 -3.61 7.27
C SER A 73 24.27 -2.14 6.98
N LYS A 74 25.26 -1.26 6.82
CA LYS A 74 25.04 0.16 6.44
C LYS A 74 24.73 0.35 4.96
N ILE A 75 25.47 -0.31 4.06
CA ILE A 75 25.26 -0.21 2.61
C ILE A 75 23.94 -0.90 2.22
N GLN A 76 23.59 -1.98 2.94
CA GLN A 76 22.33 -2.72 2.74
C GLN A 76 21.04 -1.98 3.15
N ASN A 77 21.10 -0.84 3.83
CA ASN A 77 19.89 -0.09 4.21
C ASN A 77 19.64 1.17 3.36
N ASP A 78 20.65 1.67 2.65
CA ASP A 78 20.51 2.92 1.90
C ASP A 78 19.55 2.80 0.71
N TRP A 79 19.53 1.64 0.04
CA TRP A 79 18.59 1.39 -1.05
C TRP A 79 17.13 1.37 -0.59
N LYS A 80 16.87 0.89 0.63
CA LYS A 80 15.54 0.83 1.23
C LYS A 80 14.95 2.22 1.47
N LYS A 81 15.78 3.28 1.59
CA LYS A 81 15.31 4.65 1.85
C LYS A 81 14.34 5.16 0.79
N THR A 82 14.53 4.81 -0.47
CA THR A 82 13.62 5.22 -1.54
C THR A 82 12.28 4.51 -1.39
N VAL A 83 12.29 3.20 -1.14
CA VAL A 83 11.07 2.43 -0.87
C VAL A 83 10.35 2.94 0.38
N GLN A 84 11.06 3.17 1.48
CA GLN A 84 10.52 3.74 2.71
C GLN A 84 9.80 5.07 2.45
N LYS A 85 10.40 5.97 1.67
CA LYS A 85 9.76 7.25 1.32
C LYS A 85 8.45 7.02 0.56
N VAL A 86 8.45 6.16 -0.46
CA VAL A 86 7.27 5.87 -1.27
C VAL A 86 6.15 5.23 -0.45
N GLU A 87 6.48 4.27 0.42
CA GLU A 87 5.49 3.60 1.26
C GLU A 87 4.91 4.55 2.34
N ILE A 88 5.71 5.51 2.85
CA ILE A 88 5.24 6.56 3.75
C ILE A 88 4.37 7.58 3.02
N THR A 89 4.77 8.04 1.82
CA THR A 89 3.96 8.99 1.06
C THR A 89 2.62 8.38 0.68
N CYS A 90 2.59 7.08 0.37
CA CYS A 90 1.35 6.33 0.19
C CYS A 90 0.42 6.46 1.40
N LEU A 91 0.91 6.21 2.63
CA LEU A 91 0.09 6.32 3.83
C LEU A 91 -0.50 7.72 3.99
N VAL A 92 0.34 8.74 3.77
CA VAL A 92 -0.09 10.14 3.84
C VAL A 92 -1.14 10.44 2.78
N ALA A 93 -0.93 10.02 1.53
CA ALA A 93 -1.88 10.18 0.44
C ALA A 93 -3.21 9.47 0.73
N GLY A 94 -3.17 8.25 1.27
CA GLY A 94 -4.35 7.49 1.69
C GLY A 94 -5.15 8.21 2.78
N LEU A 95 -4.48 8.72 3.82
CA LEU A 95 -5.09 9.50 4.89
C LEU A 95 -5.73 10.80 4.38
N VAL A 96 -5.03 11.53 3.51
CA VAL A 96 -5.56 12.74 2.87
C VAL A 96 -6.78 12.41 2.00
N GLY A 97 -6.71 11.33 1.22
CA GLY A 97 -7.83 10.84 0.41
C GLY A 97 -9.06 10.52 1.26
N MET A 98 -8.85 9.81 2.37
CA MET A 98 -9.92 9.48 3.32
C MET A 98 -10.54 10.73 3.95
N PHE A 99 -9.72 11.68 4.40
CA PHE A 99 -10.17 12.95 4.96
C PHE A 99 -11.04 13.73 3.96
N LEU A 100 -10.63 13.83 2.71
CA LEU A 100 -11.38 14.52 1.65
C LEU A 100 -12.70 13.83 1.31
N LEU A 101 -12.75 12.50 1.34
CA LEU A 101 -13.99 11.72 1.15
C LEU A 101 -14.96 11.88 2.33
N LEU A 102 -14.44 11.99 3.55
CA LEU A 102 -15.24 12.33 4.73
C LEU A 102 -15.76 13.77 4.63
N LEU A 103 -14.89 14.73 4.31
CA LEU A 103 -15.25 16.14 4.19
C LEU A 103 -16.35 16.35 3.15
N SER A 104 -16.24 15.72 1.99
CA SER A 104 -17.28 15.76 0.96
C SER A 104 -18.61 15.13 1.39
N SER A 105 -18.61 14.22 2.37
CA SER A 105 -19.85 13.69 2.96
C SER A 105 -20.51 14.72 3.88
N VAL A 106 -19.72 15.48 4.65
CA VAL A 106 -20.20 16.51 5.59
C VAL A 106 -20.64 17.78 4.85
N THR A 107 -19.95 18.14 3.77
CA THR A 107 -20.24 19.35 2.96
C THR A 107 -21.27 19.11 1.86
N ASN A 108 -22.07 18.05 1.93
CA ASN A 108 -23.03 17.66 0.88
C ASN A 108 -24.04 18.76 0.48
N LYS A 109 -24.33 19.71 1.38
CA LYS A 109 -25.18 20.89 1.10
C LYS A 109 -24.52 21.91 0.18
N LEU A 110 -23.19 21.93 0.11
CA LEU A 110 -22.38 22.77 -0.77
C LEU A 110 -21.91 21.91 -1.95
N VAL A 111 -22.76 21.80 -2.97
CA VAL A 111 -22.58 20.87 -4.11
C VAL A 111 -21.19 20.98 -4.75
N THR A 112 -20.72 22.20 -5.02
CA THR A 112 -19.40 22.43 -5.63
C THR A 112 -18.26 21.95 -4.75
N LEU A 113 -18.28 22.30 -3.46
CA LEU A 113 -17.23 21.92 -2.51
C LEU A 113 -17.22 20.40 -2.28
N SER A 114 -18.39 19.78 -2.09
CA SER A 114 -18.53 18.34 -1.93
C SER A 114 -18.02 17.58 -3.16
N GLY A 115 -18.32 18.07 -4.37
CA GLY A 115 -17.83 17.53 -5.63
C GLY A 115 -16.31 17.59 -5.75
N VAL A 116 -15.71 18.76 -5.50
CA VAL A 116 -14.24 18.95 -5.56
C VAL A 116 -13.52 18.08 -4.53
N CYS A 117 -13.98 18.09 -3.28
CA CYS A 117 -13.40 17.24 -2.23
C CYS A 117 -13.53 15.75 -2.57
N ARG A 118 -14.64 15.33 -3.17
CA ARG A 118 -14.81 13.93 -3.60
C ARG A 118 -13.82 13.55 -4.70
N LEU A 119 -13.70 14.37 -5.74
CA LEU A 119 -12.77 14.12 -6.85
C LEU A 119 -11.32 14.07 -6.36
N LEU A 120 -10.91 15.06 -5.55
CA LEU A 120 -9.57 15.06 -4.98
C LEU A 120 -9.34 13.84 -4.08
N GLY A 121 -10.32 13.44 -3.28
CA GLY A 121 -10.23 12.24 -2.45
C GLY A 121 -10.01 10.96 -3.25
N ILE A 122 -10.70 10.83 -4.40
CA ILE A 122 -10.48 9.72 -5.34
C ILE A 122 -9.07 9.78 -5.93
N CYS A 123 -8.60 10.96 -6.36
CA CYS A 123 -7.25 11.13 -6.91
C CYS A 123 -6.16 10.75 -5.91
N PHE A 124 -6.26 11.21 -4.65
CA PHE A 124 -5.29 10.84 -3.61
C PHE A 124 -5.33 9.35 -3.27
N SER A 125 -6.51 8.72 -3.29
CA SER A 125 -6.63 7.26 -3.09
C SER A 125 -6.00 6.48 -4.25
N ALA A 126 -6.11 6.99 -5.49
CA ALA A 126 -5.46 6.40 -6.66
C ALA A 126 -3.95 6.57 -6.62
N LEU A 127 -3.45 7.75 -6.23
CA LEU A 127 -2.03 7.99 -6.02
C LEU A 127 -1.46 7.04 -4.97
N ALA A 128 -2.13 6.89 -3.82
CA ALA A 128 -1.72 5.94 -2.78
C ALA A 128 -1.61 4.50 -3.33
N GLY A 129 -2.60 4.04 -4.11
CA GLY A 129 -2.55 2.72 -4.74
C GLY A 129 -1.40 2.54 -5.74
N ILE A 130 -1.12 3.58 -6.54
CA ILE A 130 0.01 3.56 -7.49
C ILE A 130 1.34 3.56 -6.75
N GLU A 131 1.48 4.38 -5.71
CA GLU A 131 2.70 4.46 -4.90
C GLU A 131 3.02 3.11 -4.25
N VAL A 132 2.04 2.38 -3.71
CA VAL A 132 2.26 1.01 -3.19
C VAL A 132 2.79 0.07 -4.26
N LEU A 133 2.18 0.09 -5.45
CA LEU A 133 2.60 -0.76 -6.56
C LEU A 133 4.04 -0.43 -6.99
N VAL A 134 4.36 0.86 -7.09
CA VAL A 134 5.71 1.34 -7.43
C VAL A 134 6.70 0.98 -6.33
N GLY A 135 6.35 1.18 -5.05
CA GLY A 135 7.17 0.83 -3.90
C GLY A 135 7.48 -0.66 -3.83
N SER A 136 6.46 -1.50 -4.02
CA SER A 136 6.60 -2.96 -4.10
C SER A 136 7.45 -3.41 -5.29
N LEU A 137 7.24 -2.83 -6.48
CA LEU A 137 8.04 -3.17 -7.66
C LEU A 137 9.50 -2.73 -7.51
N LEU A 138 9.73 -1.53 -6.96
CA LEU A 138 11.07 -1.03 -6.64
C LEU A 138 11.75 -1.93 -5.62
N TYR A 139 11.04 -2.32 -4.56
CA TYR A 139 11.56 -3.25 -3.56
C TYR A 139 11.99 -4.55 -4.23
N LYS A 140 11.11 -5.19 -5.01
CA LYS A 140 11.41 -6.45 -5.72
C LYS A 140 12.60 -6.32 -6.68
N TYR A 141 12.69 -5.21 -7.41
CA TYR A 141 13.76 -4.97 -8.37
C TYR A 141 15.11 -4.72 -7.69
N GLN A 142 15.15 -3.77 -6.76
CA GLN A 142 16.37 -3.40 -6.02
C GLN A 142 16.86 -4.55 -5.14
N HIS A 143 15.94 -5.30 -4.55
CA HIS A 143 16.24 -6.55 -3.86
C HIS A 143 17.00 -7.49 -4.80
N LYS A 144 16.42 -7.82 -5.97
CA LYS A 144 17.09 -8.71 -6.93
C LYS A 144 18.46 -8.18 -7.40
N GLU A 145 18.57 -6.88 -7.67
CA GLU A 145 19.79 -6.26 -8.18
C GLU A 145 20.93 -6.28 -7.14
N ILE A 146 20.67 -5.82 -5.91
CA ILE A 146 21.68 -5.75 -4.85
C ILE A 146 22.15 -7.14 -4.46
N PHE A 147 21.22 -8.09 -4.35
CA PHE A 147 21.59 -9.47 -4.05
C PHE A 147 22.38 -10.12 -5.19
N SER A 148 22.12 -9.76 -6.45
CA SER A 148 22.92 -10.24 -7.59
C SER A 148 24.34 -9.68 -7.63
N ILE A 149 24.55 -8.47 -7.11
CA ILE A 149 25.88 -7.86 -6.99
C ILE A 149 26.64 -8.52 -5.85
N LEU A 150 25.99 -8.71 -4.69
CA LEU A 150 26.57 -9.38 -3.53
C LEU A 150 26.94 -10.84 -3.84
N ALA A 151 26.11 -11.56 -4.61
CA ALA A 151 26.38 -12.94 -5.04
C ALA A 151 27.64 -13.08 -5.91
N LYS A 152 28.04 -12.02 -6.62
CA LYS A 152 29.20 -12.03 -7.53
C LYS A 152 30.51 -11.70 -6.82
N ASP A 153 30.47 -11.21 -5.59
CA ASP A 153 31.68 -10.95 -4.82
C ASP A 153 32.19 -12.28 -4.22
N PRO A 154 33.38 -12.78 -4.64
CA PRO A 154 33.92 -14.04 -4.12
C PRO A 154 34.28 -13.99 -2.63
N LYS A 155 34.24 -12.82 -1.99
CA LYS A 155 34.42 -12.67 -0.54
C LYS A 155 33.11 -12.80 0.25
N ASN A 156 31.96 -12.77 -0.43
CA ASN A 156 30.66 -12.88 0.23
C ASN A 156 30.18 -14.33 0.26
N GLU A 157 30.24 -14.93 1.44
CA GLU A 157 29.63 -16.23 1.77
C GLU A 157 28.12 -16.11 2.05
N TYR A 158 27.49 -15.00 1.69
CA TYR A 158 26.09 -14.76 2.00
C TYR A 158 25.18 -15.57 1.03
N PRO A 159 24.19 -16.35 1.52
CA PRO A 159 23.24 -17.11 0.69
C PRO A 159 22.18 -16.21 0.03
N THR A 160 22.61 -15.27 -0.82
CA THR A 160 21.79 -14.25 -1.48
C THR A 160 20.71 -14.86 -2.37
N GLU A 161 20.98 -16.02 -2.96
CA GLU A 161 20.08 -16.72 -3.89
C GLU A 161 18.85 -17.34 -3.22
N LYS A 162 18.85 -17.47 -1.88
CA LYS A 162 17.80 -18.15 -1.11
C LYS A 162 16.90 -17.20 -0.32
N LEU A 163 16.98 -15.90 -0.61
CA LEU A 163 16.18 -14.88 0.03
C LEU A 163 14.82 -14.75 -0.67
N GLU A 164 13.75 -15.05 0.06
CA GLU A 164 12.38 -15.05 -0.42
C GLU A 164 11.61 -13.81 0.04
N LEU A 165 10.66 -13.36 -0.77
CA LEU A 165 9.71 -12.32 -0.37
C LEU A 165 8.73 -12.93 0.63
N SER A 166 8.43 -12.18 1.70
CA SER A 166 7.59 -12.68 2.80
C SER A 166 6.31 -11.86 2.96
N TYR A 167 5.56 -12.17 4.01
CA TYR A 167 4.20 -11.67 4.23
C TYR A 167 4.14 -10.14 4.32
N GLY A 168 5.16 -9.45 4.84
CA GLY A 168 5.22 -7.99 4.85
C GLY A 168 5.25 -7.36 3.45
N PHE A 169 5.85 -8.02 2.46
CA PHE A 169 5.76 -7.57 1.07
C PHE A 169 4.35 -7.78 0.51
N TYR A 170 3.78 -8.97 0.72
CA TYR A 170 2.46 -9.32 0.19
C TYR A 170 1.33 -8.50 0.82
N THR A 171 1.46 -8.12 2.10
CA THR A 171 0.50 -7.22 2.75
C THR A 171 0.52 -5.83 2.14
N SER A 172 1.68 -5.31 1.71
CA SER A 172 1.78 -4.02 1.03
C SER A 172 1.06 -4.13 -0.31
N VAL A 173 1.40 -5.13 -1.12
CA VAL A 173 0.71 -5.37 -2.41
C VAL A 173 -0.82 -5.52 -2.25
N ALA A 174 -1.27 -6.23 -1.21
CA ALA A 174 -2.69 -6.38 -0.91
C ALA A 174 -3.36 -5.03 -0.56
N SER A 175 -2.66 -4.16 0.17
CA SER A 175 -3.14 -2.80 0.47
C SER A 175 -3.34 -2.00 -0.82
N GLY A 176 -2.38 -2.08 -1.76
CA GLY A 176 -2.44 -1.42 -3.07
C GLY A 176 -3.63 -1.87 -3.90
N ALA A 177 -3.92 -3.17 -3.89
CA ALA A 177 -5.11 -3.72 -4.54
C ALA A 177 -6.42 -3.20 -3.91
N LEU A 178 -6.46 -3.06 -2.58
CA LEU A 178 -7.62 -2.47 -1.89
C LEU A 178 -7.82 -1.00 -2.26
N TYR A 179 -6.76 -0.19 -2.33
CA TYR A 179 -6.85 1.19 -2.83
C TYR A 179 -7.40 1.23 -4.26
N GLY A 180 -6.89 0.37 -5.15
CA GLY A 180 -7.39 0.26 -6.52
C GLY A 180 -8.88 -0.08 -6.58
N PHE A 181 -9.32 -1.05 -5.77
CA PHE A 181 -10.73 -1.42 -5.68
C PHE A 181 -11.61 -0.26 -5.20
N VAL A 182 -11.18 0.47 -4.17
CA VAL A 182 -11.88 1.67 -3.64
C VAL A 182 -12.05 2.72 -4.73
N VAL A 183 -11.01 2.99 -5.51
CA VAL A 183 -11.03 3.98 -6.60
C VAL A 183 -12.01 3.56 -7.69
N VAL A 184 -11.93 2.31 -8.17
CA VAL A 184 -12.84 1.78 -9.19
C VAL A 184 -14.29 1.83 -8.70
N PHE A 185 -14.53 1.43 -7.45
CA PHE A 185 -15.85 1.45 -6.85
C PHE A 185 -16.43 2.87 -6.79
N GLU A 186 -15.67 3.86 -6.31
CA GLU A 186 -16.13 5.25 -6.24
C GLU A 186 -16.40 5.85 -7.63
N LEU A 187 -15.56 5.55 -8.62
CA LEU A 187 -15.78 5.98 -10.00
C LEU A 187 -17.08 5.39 -10.56
N VAL A 188 -17.34 4.10 -10.35
CA VAL A 188 -18.60 3.47 -10.77
C VAL A 188 -19.80 4.13 -10.10
N VAL A 189 -19.72 4.43 -8.80
CA VAL A 189 -20.80 5.12 -8.07
C VAL A 189 -21.00 6.54 -8.62
N LEU A 190 -19.93 7.26 -8.94
CA LEU A 190 -19.98 8.61 -9.50
C LEU A 190 -20.64 8.61 -10.89
N ILE A 191 -20.24 7.70 -11.77
CA ILE A 191 -20.80 7.54 -13.13
C ILE A 191 -22.28 7.18 -13.05
N LYS A 192 -22.66 6.20 -12.21
CA LYS A 192 -24.07 5.80 -12.03
C LYS A 192 -24.94 6.96 -11.58
N ASN A 193 -24.45 7.78 -10.65
CA ASN A 193 -25.18 8.96 -10.19
C ASN A 193 -25.32 10.00 -11.30
N HIS A 194 -24.25 10.27 -12.07
CA HIS A 194 -24.30 11.21 -13.19
C HIS A 194 -25.33 10.80 -14.24
N VAL A 195 -25.32 9.53 -14.68
CA VAL A 195 -26.28 8.99 -15.66
C VAL A 195 -27.71 9.10 -15.15
N LYS A 196 -27.94 8.90 -13.85
CA LYS A 196 -29.27 9.08 -13.24
C LYS A 196 -29.75 10.53 -13.34
N TYR A 197 -28.90 11.49 -12.96
CA TYR A 197 -29.25 12.92 -13.03
C TYR A 197 -29.50 13.39 -14.45
N GLU A 198 -28.73 12.91 -15.42
CA GLU A 198 -28.91 13.25 -16.83
C GLU A 198 -30.25 12.74 -17.38
N LYS A 199 -30.66 11.52 -17.02
CA LYS A 199 -31.99 10.98 -17.38
C LYS A 199 -33.13 11.80 -16.77
N GLU A 200 -33.01 12.18 -15.50
CA GLU A 200 -34.01 13.02 -14.82
C GLU A 200 -34.10 14.41 -15.46
N ALA A 201 -32.96 15.03 -15.79
CA ALA A 201 -32.93 16.34 -16.46
C ALA A 201 -33.54 16.28 -17.87
N ASN A 202 -33.27 15.21 -18.63
CA ASN A 202 -33.83 15.02 -19.96
C ASN A 202 -35.34 14.74 -19.93
N ALA A 203 -35.82 13.99 -18.93
CA ALA A 203 -37.26 13.77 -18.73
C ALA A 203 -38.00 15.07 -18.44
N VAL A 204 -37.43 15.95 -17.60
CA VAL A 204 -38.00 17.28 -17.33
C VAL A 204 -38.00 18.16 -18.58
N ARG A 205 -36.94 18.13 -19.40
CA ARG A 205 -36.92 18.86 -20.68
C ARG A 205 -37.93 18.36 -21.69
N SER A 206 -38.24 17.06 -21.72
CA SER A 206 -39.24 16.50 -22.64
C SER A 206 -40.69 16.78 -22.25
N LEU A 207 -40.93 17.29 -21.03
CA LEU A 207 -42.24 17.67 -20.51
C LEU A 207 -42.55 19.17 -20.71
N ASN A 208 -41.57 19.96 -21.14
CA ASN A 208 -41.69 21.39 -21.46
C ASN A 208 -41.60 21.60 -22.98
#